data_AF-A0A2D4Q1M2-F1
#
_entry.id   AF-A0A2D4Q1M2-F1
#
_cell.length_a   1.000
_cell.length_b   1.000
_cell.length_c   1.000
_cell.angle_alpha   90.00
_cell.angle_beta   90.00
_cell.angle_gamma   90.00
#
_symmetry.space_group_name_H-M   'P 1'
#
loop_
_entity.id
_entity.type
_entity.pdbx_description
1 polymer ?
#
loop_
_entity_poly.entity_id
_entity_poly.type
_entity_poly.pdbx_seq_one_letter_code
_entity_poly.pdbx_strand_id
1 'polypeptide(L)'
;RWLPYRRMTMMGDASEMLAAALEQMDGIIAGSKALEYSNGLFDCQSPTSPFMGSLRVLHLVEDLRGLLEIMEIDEKEGLRCQVPDSTAEVLMEWLQNQMINGHLSANGDVYQERLTRLESDKESLVLQVSVKKTLSLVGILSDI
;
A
#
# COMPACT_ATOMS: atom_id res chain seq x y z
N ARG A 1 -22.42 -37.96 43.97
CA ARG A 1 -22.88 -38.18 42.57
C ARG A 1 -21.78 -37.62 41.67
N TRP A 2 -21.00 -38.52 41.08
CA TRP A 2 -19.88 -38.19 40.21
C TRP A 2 -20.38 -37.57 38.91
N LEU A 3 -19.85 -36.40 38.53
CA LEU A 3 -19.83 -35.93 37.14
C LEU A 3 -18.39 -35.50 36.80
N PRO A 4 -17.67 -36.28 35.99
CA PRO A 4 -16.32 -35.99 35.57
C PRO A 4 -16.33 -35.38 34.16
N TYR A 5 -16.79 -34.15 33.95
CA TYR A 5 -16.72 -33.56 32.60
C TYR A 5 -16.79 -32.03 32.62
N ARG A 6 -15.68 -31.40 33.02
CA ARG A 6 -15.28 -30.09 32.48
C ARG A 6 -13.80 -29.81 32.74
N ARG A 7 -12.97 -30.84 32.55
CA ARG A 7 -11.57 -30.61 32.26
C ARG A 7 -11.51 -30.33 30.76
N MET A 8 -11.00 -29.15 30.38
CA MET A 8 -10.76 -28.68 29.01
C MET A 8 -11.95 -28.07 28.24
N THR A 9 -12.30 -26.80 28.48
CA THR A 9 -12.93 -25.93 27.44
C THR A 9 -12.61 -24.44 27.66
N MET A 10 -11.36 -24.12 28.01
CA MET A 10 -10.87 -22.73 28.07
C MET A 10 -9.44 -22.63 27.52
N MET A 11 -8.66 -23.73 27.58
CA MET A 11 -7.32 -23.79 27.00
C MET A 11 -7.33 -24.22 25.52
N GLY A 12 -8.42 -24.83 25.05
CA GLY A 12 -8.65 -25.14 23.64
C GLY A 12 -8.97 -23.87 22.85
N ASP A 13 -9.94 -23.10 23.32
CA ASP A 13 -10.45 -21.90 22.63
C ASP A 13 -9.35 -20.86 22.36
N ALA A 14 -8.43 -20.64 23.29
CA ALA A 14 -7.32 -19.71 23.10
C ALA A 14 -6.27 -20.24 22.10
N SER A 15 -5.96 -21.54 22.17
CA SER A 15 -5.02 -22.18 21.24
C SER A 15 -5.60 -22.28 19.82
N GLU A 16 -6.90 -22.51 19.71
CA GLU A 16 -7.64 -22.58 18.44
C GLU A 16 -7.82 -21.21 17.82
N MET A 17 -8.11 -20.17 18.63
CA MET A 17 -8.09 -18.77 18.16
C MET A 17 -6.73 -18.38 17.60
N LEU A 18 -5.65 -18.78 18.26
CA LEU A 18 -4.30 -18.44 17.83
C LEU A 18 -3.93 -19.20 16.54
N ALA A 19 -4.31 -20.48 16.43
CA ALA A 19 -4.12 -21.26 15.21
C ALA A 19 -4.92 -20.67 14.03
N ALA A 20 -6.19 -20.30 14.24
CA ALA A 20 -7.02 -19.65 13.23
C ALA A 20 -6.47 -18.28 12.82
N ALA A 21 -5.96 -17.49 13.77
CA ALA A 21 -5.34 -16.19 13.49
C ALA A 21 -4.07 -16.35 12.64
N LEU A 22 -3.21 -17.33 12.94
CA LEU A 22 -2.02 -17.61 12.15
C LEU A 22 -2.35 -18.08 10.72
N GLU A 23 -3.37 -18.93 10.57
CA GLU A 23 -3.84 -19.37 9.25
C GLU A 23 -4.49 -18.22 8.45
N GLN A 24 -5.06 -17.23 9.13
CA GLN A 24 -5.55 -16.01 8.48
C GLN A 24 -4.39 -15.14 7.98
N MET A 25 -3.34 -14.97 8.80
CA MET A 25 -2.13 -14.22 8.40
C MET A 25 -1.43 -14.86 7.21
N ASP A 26 -1.28 -16.19 7.21
CA ASP A 26 -0.64 -16.92 6.10
C ASP A 26 -1.46 -16.79 4.81
N GLY A 27 -2.79 -16.84 4.91
CA GLY A 27 -3.67 -16.58 3.77
C GLY A 27 -3.54 -15.16 3.19
N ILE A 28 -3.29 -14.15 4.03
CA ILE A 28 -3.05 -12.78 3.56
C ILE A 28 -1.68 -12.65 2.90
N ILE A 29 -0.64 -13.26 3.48
CA ILE A 29 0.73 -13.22 2.92
C ILE A 29 0.80 -13.98 1.58
N ALA A 30 0.11 -15.12 1.47
CA ALA A 30 0.01 -15.89 0.24
C ALA A 30 -0.96 -15.28 -0.79
N GLY A 31 -1.71 -14.22 -0.43
CA GLY A 31 -2.68 -13.57 -1.30
C GLY A 31 -3.99 -14.34 -1.52
N SER A 32 -4.25 -15.38 -0.72
CA SER A 32 -5.46 -16.23 -0.80
C SER A 32 -6.61 -15.75 0.09
N LYS A 33 -6.34 -14.86 1.07
CA LYS A 33 -7.35 -14.19 1.92
C LYS A 33 -7.13 -12.67 1.86
N ALA A 34 -8.17 -11.89 1.58
CA ALA A 34 -8.12 -10.43 1.68
C ALA A 34 -8.26 -9.99 3.15
N LEU A 35 -7.59 -8.91 3.56
CA LEU A 35 -7.64 -8.38 4.93
C LEU A 35 -9.02 -7.75 5.21
N GLU A 36 -9.99 -8.55 5.63
CA GLU A 36 -11.29 -8.08 6.10
C GLU A 36 -11.17 -7.65 7.57
N TYR A 37 -11.08 -6.33 7.81
CA TYR A 37 -11.26 -5.74 9.14
C TYR A 37 -12.74 -5.87 9.57
N SER A 38 -13.16 -7.07 9.95
CA SER A 38 -14.50 -7.35 10.42
C SER A 38 -14.59 -7.15 11.94
N ASN A 39 -14.73 -5.89 12.36
CA ASN A 39 -15.39 -5.54 13.62
C ASN A 39 -16.09 -4.17 13.50
N GLY A 40 -16.93 -4.04 12.47
CA GLY A 40 -17.82 -2.90 12.28
C GLY A 40 -17.78 -2.38 10.85
N LEU A 41 -18.57 -3.02 9.98
CA LEU A 41 -19.09 -2.46 8.74
C LEU A 41 -18.13 -1.54 7.98
N PHE A 42 -17.20 -2.13 7.24
CA PHE A 42 -16.55 -1.42 6.17
C PHE A 42 -16.54 -2.31 4.92
N ASP A 43 -17.74 -2.50 4.38
CA ASP A 43 -17.86 -2.94 3.01
C ASP A 43 -17.15 -1.90 2.16
N CYS A 44 -16.11 -2.30 1.42
CA CYS A 44 -15.44 -1.44 0.43
C CYS A 44 -16.39 -0.97 -0.70
N GLN A 45 -17.68 -1.32 -0.61
CA GLN A 45 -18.76 -0.94 -1.52
C GLN A 45 -19.81 -0.03 -0.87
N SER A 46 -19.69 0.32 0.42
CA SER A 46 -20.68 1.18 1.09
C SER A 46 -20.49 2.66 0.69
N PRO A 47 -21.56 3.36 0.27
CA PRO A 47 -21.49 4.70 -0.34
C PRO A 47 -21.01 5.82 0.61
N THR A 48 -20.91 5.54 1.91
CA THR A 48 -20.74 6.55 2.99
C THR A 48 -19.37 6.52 3.68
N SER A 49 -18.41 5.73 3.18
CA SER A 49 -17.06 5.67 3.74
C SER A 49 -16.25 6.97 3.49
N PRO A 50 -15.78 7.68 4.54
CA PRO A 50 -15.00 8.92 4.38
C PRO A 50 -13.60 8.70 3.80
N PHE A 51 -13.00 7.53 4.06
CA PHE A 51 -11.63 7.21 3.63
C PHE A 51 -11.59 6.62 2.20
N MET A 52 -12.64 5.90 1.79
CA MET A 52 -12.78 5.44 0.41
C MET A 52 -13.36 6.48 -0.54
N GLY A 53 -13.82 7.64 -0.03
CA GLY A 53 -14.17 8.78 -0.88
C GLY A 53 -13.02 9.15 -1.81
N SER A 54 -11.79 9.23 -1.29
CA SER A 54 -10.61 9.53 -2.09
C SER A 54 -10.29 8.41 -3.09
N LEU A 55 -10.44 7.14 -2.71
CA LEU A 55 -10.17 6.01 -3.62
C LEU A 55 -11.22 5.92 -4.74
N ARG A 56 -12.49 6.22 -4.45
CA ARG A 56 -13.56 6.29 -5.46
C ARG A 56 -13.35 7.44 -6.43
N VAL A 57 -12.94 8.60 -5.94
CA VAL A 57 -12.58 9.74 -6.79
C VAL A 57 -11.41 9.38 -7.69
N LEU A 58 -10.38 8.70 -7.17
CA LEU A 58 -9.25 8.24 -7.98
C LEU A 58 -9.66 7.25 -9.06
N HIS A 59 -10.47 6.23 -8.74
CA HIS A 59 -10.97 5.29 -9.75
C HIS A 59 -11.84 5.98 -10.80
N LEU A 60 -12.74 6.88 -10.40
CA LEU A 60 -13.57 7.63 -11.35
C LEU A 60 -12.72 8.52 -12.26
N VAL A 61 -11.67 9.14 -11.72
CA VAL A 61 -10.71 9.93 -12.52
C VAL A 61 -9.93 9.04 -13.49
N GLU A 62 -9.54 7.83 -13.06
CA GLU A 62 -8.89 6.83 -13.91
C GLU A 62 -9.81 6.39 -15.06
N ASP A 63 -11.06 6.06 -14.74
CA ASP A 63 -12.09 5.65 -15.71
C ASP A 63 -12.38 6.79 -16.70
N LEU A 64 -12.59 8.01 -16.21
CA LEU A 64 -12.80 9.18 -17.06
C LEU A 64 -11.59 9.45 -17.95
N ARG A 65 -10.37 9.26 -17.45
CA ARG A 65 -9.16 9.41 -18.25
C ARG A 65 -9.11 8.36 -19.35
N GLY A 66 -9.38 7.09 -19.04
CA GLY A 66 -9.42 6.01 -20.04
C GLY A 66 -10.47 6.25 -21.11
N LEU A 67 -11.66 6.73 -20.74
CA LEU A 67 -12.73 7.10 -21.67
C LEU A 67 -12.33 8.29 -22.56
N LEU A 68 -11.69 9.32 -22.00
CA LEU A 68 -11.22 10.48 -22.74
C LEU A 68 -10.03 10.16 -23.67
N GLU A 69 -9.27 9.10 -23.38
CA GLU A 69 -8.13 8.67 -24.20
C GLU A 69 -8.59 7.96 -25.48
N ILE A 70 -9.68 7.21 -25.42
CA ILE A 70 -10.25 6.50 -26.58
C ILE A 70 -11.27 7.31 -27.39
N MET A 71 -11.72 8.46 -26.86
CA MET A 71 -12.67 9.35 -27.53
C MET A 71 -12.07 10.04 -28.76
N GLU A 72 -12.91 10.31 -29.76
CA GLU A 72 -12.50 11.08 -30.93
C GLU A 72 -12.23 12.56 -30.57
N ILE A 73 -11.32 13.19 -31.32
CA ILE A 73 -10.88 14.57 -31.06
C ILE A 73 -12.06 15.56 -31.16
N ASP A 74 -12.93 15.41 -32.16
CA ASP A 74 -14.11 16.26 -32.33
C ASP A 74 -15.10 16.15 -31.15
N GLU A 75 -15.31 14.94 -30.63
CA GLU A 75 -16.17 14.73 -29.45
C GLU A 75 -15.55 15.31 -28.18
N LYS A 76 -14.23 15.22 -28.05
CA LYS A 76 -13.48 15.80 -26.93
C LYS A 76 -13.46 17.33 -26.97
N GLU A 77 -13.34 17.93 -28.14
CA GLU A 77 -13.52 19.39 -28.30
C GLU A 77 -14.98 19.80 -28.00
N GLY A 78 -15.96 18.97 -28.38
CA GLY A 78 -17.35 19.14 -27.99
C GLY A 78 -17.57 19.15 -26.46
N LEU A 79 -16.86 18.30 -25.72
CA LEU A 79 -16.86 18.31 -24.25
C LEU A 79 -16.18 19.56 -23.66
N ARG A 80 -15.08 20.03 -24.27
CA ARG A 80 -14.41 21.25 -23.83
C ARG A 80 -15.32 22.47 -23.96
N CYS A 81 -16.11 22.54 -25.03
CA CYS A 81 -17.12 23.58 -25.23
C CYS A 81 -18.25 23.57 -24.18
N GLN A 82 -18.43 22.48 -23.42
CA GLN A 82 -19.41 22.41 -22.32
C GLN A 82 -18.85 22.99 -21.01
N VAL A 83 -17.53 23.11 -20.89
CA VAL A 83 -16.88 23.70 -19.73
C VAL A 83 -16.76 25.21 -19.96
N PRO A 84 -17.37 26.06 -19.11
CA PRO A 84 -17.21 27.50 -19.21
C PRO A 84 -15.73 27.89 -19.08
N ASP A 85 -15.27 28.85 -19.88
CA ASP A 85 -13.87 29.31 -19.88
C ASP A 85 -13.41 29.75 -18.49
N SER A 86 -14.28 30.43 -17.74
CA SER A 86 -14.00 30.84 -16.35
C SER A 86 -13.73 29.67 -15.41
N THR A 87 -14.39 28.52 -15.63
CA THR A 87 -14.15 27.30 -14.85
C THR A 87 -12.83 26.65 -15.27
N ALA A 88 -12.54 26.63 -16.58
CA ALA A 88 -11.28 26.10 -17.09
C ALA A 88 -10.06 26.89 -16.58
N GLU A 89 -10.17 28.21 -16.51
CA GLU A 89 -9.15 29.10 -15.94
C GLU A 89 -8.89 28.80 -14.46
N VAL A 90 -9.96 28.70 -13.65
CA VAL A 90 -9.84 28.37 -12.21
C VAL A 90 -9.22 26.99 -12.00
N LEU A 91 -9.57 26.00 -12.83
CA LEU A 91 -9.00 24.66 -12.76
C LEU A 91 -7.50 24.65 -13.14
N MET A 92 -7.12 25.41 -14.17
CA MET A 92 -5.72 25.56 -14.57
C MET A 92 -4.89 26.23 -13.47
N GLU A 93 -5.41 27.32 -12.87
CA GLU A 93 -4.76 28.00 -11.77
C GLU A 93 -4.58 27.04 -10.58
N TRP A 94 -5.62 26.30 -10.21
CA TRP A 94 -5.53 25.31 -9.13
C TRP A 94 -4.49 24.22 -9.41
N LEU A 95 -4.49 23.63 -10.61
CA LEU A 95 -3.51 22.60 -11.00
C LEU A 95 -2.08 23.12 -11.01
N GLN A 96 -1.85 24.32 -11.56
CA GLN A 96 -0.54 24.96 -11.52
C GLN A 96 -0.09 25.21 -10.09
N ASN A 97 -0.97 25.75 -9.24
CA ASN A 97 -0.64 26.05 -7.85
C ASN A 97 -0.31 24.78 -7.05
N GLN A 98 -0.94 23.64 -7.35
CA GLN A 98 -0.60 22.34 -6.75
C GLN A 98 0.76 21.79 -7.22
N MET A 99 1.14 22.03 -8.48
CA MET A 99 2.48 21.69 -8.96
C MET A 99 3.56 22.59 -8.34
N ILE A 100 3.26 23.89 -8.18
CA ILE A 100 4.21 24.89 -7.68
C ILE A 100 4.36 24.83 -6.15
N ASN A 101 3.28 24.53 -5.40
CA ASN A 101 3.30 24.41 -3.93
C ASN A 101 3.83 23.07 -3.39
N GLY A 102 4.52 22.28 -4.22
CA GLY A 102 5.44 21.25 -3.76
C GLY A 102 4.84 19.98 -3.15
N HIS A 103 3.53 19.85 -2.98
CA HIS A 103 2.97 18.65 -2.33
C HIS A 103 3.10 17.37 -3.19
N LEU A 104 3.31 17.51 -4.50
CA LEU A 104 3.56 16.38 -5.41
C LEU A 104 5.06 16.10 -5.64
N SER A 105 5.95 17.11 -5.50
CA SER A 105 7.40 16.96 -5.73
C SER A 105 8.19 16.75 -4.44
N ALA A 106 7.84 17.43 -3.34
CA ALA A 106 8.61 17.40 -2.09
C ALA A 106 8.53 16.05 -1.37
N ASN A 107 7.39 15.35 -1.47
CA ASN A 107 7.29 13.99 -0.93
C ASN A 107 8.15 13.01 -1.74
N GLY A 108 8.15 13.12 -3.07
CA GLY A 108 8.95 12.26 -3.96
C GLY A 108 10.43 12.35 -3.66
N ASP A 109 10.97 13.56 -3.48
CA ASP A 109 12.39 13.77 -3.16
C ASP A 109 12.80 13.18 -1.80
N VAL A 110 11.96 13.31 -0.77
CA VAL A 110 12.25 12.75 0.57
C VAL A 110 12.22 11.21 0.55
N TYR A 111 11.28 10.60 -0.17
CA TYR A 111 11.27 9.14 -0.34
C TYR A 111 12.44 8.64 -1.17
N GLN A 112 12.80 9.35 -2.23
CA GLN A 112 13.93 9.03 -3.09
C GLN A 112 15.24 9.13 -2.32
N GLU A 113 15.49 10.21 -1.59
CA GLU A 113 16.69 10.38 -0.76
C GLU A 113 16.79 9.31 0.33
N ARG A 114 15.65 8.98 0.97
CA ARG A 114 15.60 7.90 1.96
C ARG A 114 15.88 6.53 1.35
N LEU A 115 15.41 6.28 0.13
CA LEU A 115 15.68 5.06 -0.62
C LEU A 115 17.16 4.96 -0.99
N THR A 116 17.76 6.02 -1.53
CA THR A 116 19.19 6.06 -1.89
C THR A 116 20.08 5.84 -0.68
N ARG A 117 19.74 6.40 0.48
CA ARG A 117 20.44 6.11 1.74
C ARG A 117 20.34 4.64 2.15
N LEU A 118 19.15 4.04 2.05
CA LEU A 118 18.94 2.64 2.39
C LEU A 118 19.69 1.69 1.45
N GLU A 119 19.77 2.03 0.16
CA GLU A 119 20.57 1.28 -0.82
C GLU A 119 22.06 1.32 -0.49
N SER A 120 22.57 2.50 -0.13
CA SER A 120 23.95 2.66 0.34
C SER A 120 24.23 1.88 1.63
N ASP A 121 23.33 1.95 2.61
CA ASP A 121 23.44 1.19 3.87
C ASP A 121 23.43 -0.33 3.60
N LYS A 122 22.59 -0.80 2.66
CA LYS A 122 22.55 -2.19 2.23
C LYS A 122 23.88 -2.65 1.63
N GLU A 123 24.45 -1.86 0.72
CA GLU A 123 25.74 -2.18 0.09
C GLU A 123 26.88 -2.24 1.11
N SER A 124 26.92 -1.28 2.04
CA SER A 124 27.85 -1.28 3.18
C SER A 124 27.69 -2.53 4.04
N LEU A 125 26.46 -2.94 4.37
CA LEU A 125 26.19 -4.16 5.14
C LEU A 125 26.63 -5.43 4.40
N VAL A 126 26.35 -5.53 3.10
CA VAL A 126 26.80 -6.65 2.26
C VAL A 126 28.32 -6.73 2.24
N LEU A 127 29.00 -5.59 2.10
CA LEU A 127 30.46 -5.52 2.15
C LEU A 127 30.97 -5.95 3.53
N GLN A 128 30.39 -5.47 4.62
CA GLN A 128 30.80 -5.86 5.98
C GLN A 128 30.63 -7.35 6.25
N VAL A 129 29.49 -7.92 5.87
CA VAL A 129 29.24 -9.36 6.03
C VAL A 129 30.20 -10.16 5.16
N SER A 130 30.47 -9.71 3.92
CA SER A 130 31.43 -10.36 3.04
C SER A 130 32.85 -10.31 3.60
N VAL A 131 33.31 -9.16 4.10
CA VAL A 131 34.62 -9.01 4.76
C VAL A 131 34.71 -9.91 5.99
N LYS A 132 33.71 -9.91 6.87
CA LYS A 132 33.67 -10.79 8.05
C LYS A 132 33.70 -12.27 7.66
N LYS A 133 32.96 -12.65 6.62
CA LYS A 133 32.92 -14.03 6.11
C LYS A 133 34.28 -14.45 5.52
N THR A 134 34.92 -13.58 4.76
CA THR A 134 36.27 -13.83 4.22
C THR A 134 37.31 -13.94 5.33
N LEU A 135 37.29 -13.04 6.32
CA LEU A 135 38.20 -13.10 7.46
C LEU A 135 37.98 -14.38 8.29
N SER A 136 36.73 -14.80 8.49
CA SER A 136 36.41 -16.05 9.16
C SER A 136 36.93 -17.26 8.38
N LEU A 137 36.79 -17.28 7.05
CA LEU A 137 37.32 -18.33 6.20
C LEU A 137 38.85 -18.38 6.22
N VAL A 138 39.51 -17.23 6.17
CA VAL A 138 40.99 -17.13 6.27
C VAL A 138 41.48 -17.59 7.65
N GLY A 139 40.75 -17.26 8.73
CA GLY A 139 41.03 -17.76 10.07
C GLY A 139 40.94 -19.29 10.13
N ILE A 140 39.84 -19.87 9.64
CA ILE A 140 39.65 -21.33 9.59
C ILE A 140 40.72 -22.03 8.75
N LEU A 141 41.15 -21.43 7.63
CA LEU A 141 42.21 -21.96 6.77
C LEU A 141 43.62 -21.80 7.37
N SER A 142 43.83 -20.83 8.27
CA SER A 142 45.11 -20.66 8.97
C SER A 142 45.25 -21.56 10.19
N ASP A 143 44.13 -22.05 10.73
CA ASP A 143 44.06 -23.00 11.86
C ASP A 143 44.12 -24.48 11.42
N ILE A 144 44.21 -24.77 10.10
CA ILE A 144 44.43 -26.09 9.48
C ILE A 144 45.89 -26.24 9.05
#